data_AF-A0A8S2EJG8-F1
#
_entry.id   AF-A0A8S2EJG8-F1
#
_cell.length_a   1.000
_cell.length_b   1.000
_cell.length_c   1.000
_cell.angle_alpha   90.00
_cell.angle_beta   90.00
_cell.angle_gamma   90.00
#
_symmetry.space_group_name_H-M   'P 1'
#
loop_
_entity.id
_entity.type
_entity.pdbx_description
1 polymer ?
#
loop_
_entity_poly.entity_id
_entity_poly.type
_entity_poly.pdbx_seq_one_letter_code
_entity_poly.pdbx_strand_id
1 'polypeptide(L)'
;LYPVQHQVCSSDFVQQQWTDCLNFAYADEYSEEDKLSIQRIFLMLASMCYLTNGSIYDNLNLFYSILYITPTVVPYEIFQVVTQSYIDVFVSTITNSFIRSIQMIQITTQGNGLLSALQTDFSLNINFTVSTLVLLSSKSYNNSCSCHTMPACIEQIVVASLSEPMHSGQQRGH
;
A
#
# COMPACT_ATOMS: atom_id res chain seq x y z
N LEU A 1 11.85 23.63 -5.94
CA LEU A 1 12.38 22.47 -5.19
C LEU A 1 11.50 21.29 -5.55
N TYR A 2 12.05 20.23 -6.14
CA TYR A 2 11.29 19.00 -6.39
C TYR A 2 11.52 18.02 -5.23
N PRO A 3 10.46 17.41 -4.69
CA PRO A 3 10.59 16.42 -3.62
C PRO A 3 11.34 15.19 -4.12
N VAL A 4 12.29 14.69 -3.32
CA VAL A 4 13.03 13.46 -3.62
C VAL A 4 12.15 12.27 -3.25
N GLN A 5 11.82 11.46 -4.25
CA GLN A 5 11.03 10.24 -4.06
C GLN A 5 11.94 9.08 -3.62
N HIS A 6 11.36 8.09 -2.94
CA HIS A 6 12.06 6.85 -2.66
C HIS A 6 12.45 6.17 -3.99
N GLN A 7 13.68 5.62 -4.09
CA GLN A 7 14.23 5.07 -5.34
C GLN A 7 13.33 4.01 -5.99
N VAL A 8 12.59 3.27 -5.16
CA VAL A 8 11.66 2.23 -5.61
C VAL A 8 10.47 2.80 -6.39
N CYS A 9 10.07 4.05 -6.12
CA CYS A 9 8.96 4.69 -6.83
C CYS A 9 9.35 5.16 -8.24
N SER A 10 10.64 5.12 -8.56
CA SER A 10 11.19 5.38 -9.89
C SER A 10 11.77 4.13 -10.55
N SER A 11 11.69 2.95 -9.92
CA SER A 11 12.22 1.72 -10.50
C SER A 11 11.19 1.02 -11.38
N ASP A 12 11.62 -0.03 -12.08
CA ASP A 12 10.71 -0.85 -12.88
C ASP A 12 9.70 -1.61 -12.03
N PHE A 13 9.98 -1.84 -10.74
CA PHE A 13 9.14 -2.64 -9.84
C PHE A 13 7.74 -2.08 -9.59
N VAL A 14 7.53 -0.78 -9.82
CA VAL A 14 6.24 -0.12 -9.67
C VAL A 14 5.53 0.14 -10.99
N GLN A 15 6.15 -0.26 -12.11
CA GLN A 15 5.58 -0.09 -13.43
C GLN A 15 4.72 -1.30 -13.81
N GLN A 16 3.66 -1.06 -14.59
CA GLN A 16 2.75 -2.11 -15.06
C GLN A 16 3.48 -3.23 -15.81
N GLN A 17 4.51 -2.88 -16.59
CA GLN A 17 5.33 -3.85 -17.32
C GLN A 17 5.96 -4.91 -16.40
N TRP A 18 6.36 -4.53 -15.18
CA TRP A 18 6.93 -5.49 -14.22
C TRP A 18 5.87 -6.46 -13.74
N THR A 19 4.70 -5.96 -13.37
CA THR A 19 3.59 -6.82 -12.95
C THR A 19 3.12 -7.75 -14.07
N ASP A 20 3.19 -7.31 -15.33
CA ASP A 20 2.88 -8.12 -16.49
C ASP A 20 3.94 -9.21 -16.73
N CYS A 21 5.23 -8.87 -16.56
CA CYS A 21 6.33 -9.83 -16.65
C CYS A 21 6.24 -10.93 -15.57
N LEU A 22 5.85 -10.58 -14.34
CA LEU A 22 5.66 -11.58 -13.26
C LEU A 22 4.59 -12.62 -13.63
N ASN A 23 3.52 -12.21 -14.33
CA ASN A 23 2.49 -13.14 -14.80
C ASN A 23 3.04 -14.14 -15.84
N PHE A 24 4.02 -13.75 -16.65
CA PHE A 24 4.58 -14.56 -17.71
C PHE A 24 5.74 -15.46 -17.24
N ALA A 25 6.68 -14.89 -16.46
CA ALA A 25 7.94 -15.54 -16.14
C ALA A 25 7.79 -16.75 -15.21
N TYR A 26 6.78 -16.76 -14.35
CA TYR A 26 6.66 -17.78 -13.32
C TYR A 26 5.73 -18.92 -13.69
N ALA A 27 5.28 -19.09 -14.93
CA ALA A 27 4.29 -20.12 -15.30
C ALA A 27 4.60 -21.52 -14.73
N ASP A 28 5.88 -21.95 -14.69
CA ASP A 28 6.25 -23.34 -14.39
C ASP A 28 7.07 -23.59 -13.10
N GLU A 29 7.61 -22.58 -12.42
CA GLU A 29 8.66 -22.78 -11.39
C GLU A 29 8.21 -22.61 -9.92
N TYR A 30 7.09 -21.93 -9.67
CA TYR A 30 6.58 -21.65 -8.31
C TYR A 30 5.16 -22.17 -8.12
N SER A 31 4.71 -22.28 -6.86
CA SER A 31 3.30 -22.49 -6.57
C SER A 31 2.47 -21.29 -7.04
N GLU A 32 1.21 -21.49 -7.43
CA GLU A 32 0.33 -20.38 -7.83
C GLU A 32 0.17 -19.35 -6.69
N GLU A 33 0.19 -19.80 -5.44
CA GLU A 33 0.05 -18.94 -4.26
C GLU A 33 1.25 -18.01 -4.06
N ASP A 34 2.48 -18.49 -4.27
CA ASP A 34 3.70 -17.68 -4.15
C ASP A 34 3.76 -16.59 -5.24
N LYS A 35 3.41 -16.96 -6.49
CA LYS A 35 3.36 -16.01 -7.63
C LYS A 35 2.39 -14.88 -7.35
N LEU A 36 1.18 -15.23 -6.94
CA LEU A 36 0.14 -14.28 -6.61
C LEU A 36 0.60 -13.38 -5.44
N SER A 37 1.24 -13.94 -4.42
CA SER A 37 1.72 -13.16 -3.28
C SER A 37 2.77 -12.12 -3.68
N ILE A 38 3.77 -12.50 -4.48
CA ILE A 38 4.82 -11.60 -4.97
C ILE A 38 4.23 -10.48 -5.84
N GLN A 39 3.37 -10.84 -6.79
CA GLN A 39 2.71 -9.86 -7.67
C GLN A 39 1.93 -8.82 -6.86
N ARG A 40 1.16 -9.28 -5.89
CA ARG A 40 0.34 -8.41 -5.04
C ARG A 40 1.20 -7.46 -4.21
N ILE A 41 2.37 -7.89 -3.73
CA ILE A 41 3.33 -7.02 -3.02
C ILE A 41 3.81 -5.87 -3.91
N PHE A 42 4.18 -6.14 -5.16
CA PHE A 42 4.61 -5.10 -6.09
C PHE A 42 3.47 -4.15 -6.48
N LEU A 43 2.25 -4.67 -6.64
CA LEU A 43 1.05 -3.84 -6.85
C LEU A 43 0.76 -2.93 -5.64
N MET A 44 0.91 -3.44 -4.43
CA MET A 44 0.81 -2.65 -3.20
C MET A 44 1.87 -1.54 -3.19
N LEU A 45 3.11 -1.87 -3.55
CA LEU A 45 4.22 -0.91 -3.60
C LEU A 45 3.96 0.22 -4.61
N ALA A 46 3.48 -0.12 -5.81
CA ALA A 46 3.09 0.86 -6.81
C ALA A 46 1.99 1.79 -6.31
N SER A 47 0.97 1.23 -5.63
CA SER A 47 -0.12 1.99 -5.03
C SER A 47 0.38 2.93 -3.93
N MET A 48 1.31 2.49 -3.10
CA MET A 48 1.94 3.32 -2.06
C MET A 48 2.72 4.48 -2.68
N CYS A 49 3.53 4.22 -3.69
CA CYS A 49 4.26 5.25 -4.43
C CYS A 49 3.31 6.28 -5.06
N TYR A 50 2.22 5.82 -5.67
CA TYR A 50 1.19 6.71 -6.24
C TYR A 50 0.57 7.61 -5.16
N LEU A 51 0.15 7.04 -4.03
CA LEU A 51 -0.48 7.79 -2.94
C LEU A 51 0.49 8.79 -2.28
N THR A 52 1.74 8.38 -2.04
CA THR A 52 2.76 9.27 -1.47
C THR A 52 3.05 10.43 -2.42
N ASN A 53 3.23 10.15 -3.72
CA ASN A 53 3.49 11.20 -4.71
C ASN A 53 2.31 12.18 -4.81
N GLY A 54 1.08 11.66 -4.92
CA GLY A 54 -0.13 12.48 -4.94
C GLY A 54 -0.22 13.37 -3.70
N SER A 55 -0.05 12.80 -2.51
CA SER A 55 -0.10 13.57 -1.25
C SER A 55 0.97 14.68 -1.22
N ILE A 56 2.21 14.41 -1.64
CA ILE A 56 3.25 15.43 -1.68
C ILE A 56 2.89 16.55 -2.68
N TYR A 57 2.47 16.22 -3.90
CA TYR A 57 2.15 17.23 -4.91
C TYR A 57 0.92 18.05 -4.54
N ASP A 58 -0.12 17.43 -4.01
CA ASP A 58 -1.33 18.13 -3.56
C ASP A 58 -1.02 19.12 -2.43
N ASN A 59 -0.19 18.71 -1.47
CA ASN A 59 0.22 19.59 -0.38
C ASN A 59 1.18 20.69 -0.85
N LEU A 60 2.07 20.41 -1.81
CA LEU A 60 2.93 21.44 -2.41
C LEU A 60 2.11 22.49 -3.13
N ASN A 61 1.09 22.07 -3.89
CA ASN A 61 0.17 22.98 -4.56
C ASN A 61 -0.57 23.86 -3.54
N LEU A 62 -1.04 23.27 -2.44
CA LEU A 62 -1.65 24.02 -1.34
C LEU A 62 -0.67 25.02 -0.72
N PHE A 63 0.55 24.58 -0.42
CA PHE A 63 1.60 25.44 0.12
C PHE A 63 1.85 26.64 -0.80
N TYR A 64 2.05 26.42 -2.10
CA TYR A 64 2.27 27.51 -3.06
C TYR A 64 1.06 28.42 -3.27
N SER A 65 -0.15 27.98 -2.93
CA SER A 65 -1.35 28.81 -3.02
C SER A 65 -1.52 29.79 -1.85
N ILE A 66 -0.77 29.60 -0.75
CA ILE A 66 -0.90 30.43 0.46
C ILE A 66 0.06 31.62 0.38
N LEU A 67 -0.46 32.81 0.70
CA LEU A 67 0.36 34.02 0.81
C LEU A 67 1.07 34.07 2.17
N TYR A 68 2.38 33.80 2.17
CA TYR A 68 3.21 33.79 3.39
C TYR A 68 3.92 35.11 3.69
N ILE A 69 3.89 36.09 2.77
CA ILE A 69 4.58 37.37 2.92
C ILE A 69 3.66 38.38 3.59
N THR A 70 4.10 38.93 4.71
CA THR A 70 3.39 40.02 5.40
C THR A 70 3.72 41.37 4.74
N PRO A 71 2.75 42.30 4.61
CA PRO A 71 3.02 43.64 4.10
C PRO A 71 3.84 44.50 5.09
N THR A 72 4.01 44.03 6.32
CA THR A 72 4.75 44.71 7.38
C THR A 72 6.14 44.11 7.57
N VAL A 73 7.12 44.97 7.87
CA VAL A 73 8.46 44.53 8.27
C VAL A 73 8.36 43.91 9.65
N VAL A 74 8.77 42.65 9.76
CA VAL A 74 8.86 41.92 11.03
C VAL A 74 10.32 41.74 11.45
N PRO A 75 10.63 41.69 12.75
CA PRO A 75 11.95 41.28 13.24
C PRO A 75 12.36 39.92 12.66
N TYR A 76 13.65 39.73 12.45
CA TYR A 76 14.21 38.51 11.86
C TYR A 76 13.83 37.26 12.67
N GLU A 77 13.82 37.37 14.00
CA GLU A 77 13.46 36.28 14.91
C GLU A 77 12.01 35.85 14.69
N ILE A 78 11.09 36.82 14.51
CA ILE A 78 9.69 36.54 14.21
C ILE A 78 9.56 35.91 12.83
N PHE A 79 10.27 36.44 11.83
CA PHE A 79 10.29 35.87 10.49
C PHE A 79 10.74 34.40 10.49
N GLN A 80 11.81 34.07 11.22
CA GLN A 80 12.30 32.70 11.33
C GLN A 80 11.28 31.77 12.00
N VAL A 81 10.72 32.18 13.14
CA VAL A 81 9.72 31.38 13.88
C VAL A 81 8.50 31.09 13.01
N VAL A 82 7.98 32.12 12.34
CA VAL A 82 6.81 31.99 11.46
C VAL A 82 7.12 31.09 10.26
N THR A 83 8.28 31.26 9.62
CA THR A 83 8.70 30.42 8.50
C THR A 83 8.84 28.96 8.91
N GLN A 84 9.46 28.69 10.06
CA GLN A 84 9.60 27.32 10.58
C GLN A 84 8.23 26.73 10.90
N SER A 85 7.33 27.50 11.52
CA SER A 85 5.97 27.06 11.80
C SER A 85 5.21 26.67 10.52
N TYR A 86 5.37 27.42 9.42
CA TYR A 86 4.76 27.04 8.14
C TYR A 86 5.34 25.74 7.57
N ILE A 87 6.65 25.53 7.69
CA ILE A 87 7.30 24.27 7.29
C ILE A 87 6.79 23.10 8.13
N ASP A 88 6.70 23.27 9.44
CA ASP A 88 6.24 22.22 10.36
C ASP A 88 4.79 21.83 10.08
N VAL A 89 3.92 22.83 9.86
CA VAL A 89 2.53 22.60 9.45
C VAL A 89 2.48 21.85 8.13
N PHE A 90 3.25 22.29 7.12
CA PHE A 90 3.31 21.63 5.82
C PHE A 90 3.69 20.14 5.94
N VAL A 91 4.76 19.82 6.67
CA VAL A 91 5.21 18.43 6.89
C VAL A 91 4.13 17.59 7.61
N SER A 92 3.49 18.16 8.63
CA SER A 92 2.40 17.51 9.35
C SER A 92 1.18 17.26 8.45
N THR A 93 0.83 18.20 7.59
CA THR A 93 -0.32 18.05 6.67
C THR A 93 -0.10 16.93 5.67
N ILE A 94 1.11 16.77 5.12
CA ILE A 94 1.45 15.65 4.22
C ILE A 94 1.21 14.31 4.92
N THR A 95 1.77 14.15 6.12
CA THR A 95 1.66 12.91 6.88
C THR A 95 0.21 12.57 7.21
N ASN A 96 -0.55 13.57 7.67
CA ASN A 96 -1.97 13.40 7.99
C ASN A 96 -2.83 13.12 6.75
N SER A 97 -2.54 13.78 5.62
CA SER A 97 -3.22 13.55 4.34
C SER A 97 -3.00 12.11 3.87
N PHE A 98 -1.77 11.62 3.90
CA PHE A 98 -1.45 10.25 3.55
C PHE A 98 -2.16 9.22 4.44
N ILE A 99 -2.09 9.39 5.77
CA ILE A 99 -2.77 8.49 6.73
C ILE A 99 -4.28 8.48 6.49
N ARG A 100 -4.89 9.64 6.26
CA ARG A 100 -6.33 9.75 5.96
C ARG A 100 -6.70 9.01 4.69
N SER A 101 -5.88 9.09 3.63
CA SER A 101 -6.12 8.35 2.39
C SER A 101 -6.12 6.83 2.64
N ILE A 102 -5.16 6.32 3.41
CA ILE A 102 -5.11 4.89 3.77
C ILE A 102 -6.33 4.48 4.60
N GLN A 103 -6.72 5.27 5.61
CA GLN A 103 -7.91 5.01 6.42
C GLN A 103 -9.18 4.99 5.57
N MET A 104 -9.33 5.94 4.63
CA MET A 104 -10.47 5.99 3.72
C MET A 104 -10.53 4.75 2.81
N ILE A 105 -9.38 4.30 2.29
CA ILE A 105 -9.29 3.05 1.52
C ILE A 105 -9.74 1.88 2.40
N GLN A 106 -9.18 1.72 3.60
CA GLN A 106 -9.52 0.61 4.51
C GLN A 106 -11.02 0.58 4.86
N ILE A 107 -11.59 1.73 5.25
CA ILE A 107 -13.01 1.85 5.60
C ILE A 107 -13.90 1.56 4.40
N THR A 108 -13.54 2.09 3.23
CA THR A 108 -14.33 1.90 1.99
C THR A 108 -14.26 0.44 1.54
N THR A 109 -13.08 -0.17 1.59
CA THR A 109 -12.88 -1.57 1.25
C THR A 109 -13.68 -2.48 2.18
N GLN A 110 -13.58 -2.28 3.50
CA GLN A 110 -14.32 -3.06 4.49
C GLN A 110 -15.83 -2.85 4.38
N GLY A 111 -16.29 -1.59 4.34
CA GLY A 111 -17.72 -1.24 4.32
C GLY A 111 -18.45 -1.69 3.05
N ASN A 112 -17.73 -1.85 1.94
CA ASN A 112 -18.30 -2.35 0.68
C ASN A 112 -17.98 -3.82 0.41
N GLY A 113 -17.24 -4.50 1.29
CA GLY A 113 -16.75 -5.87 1.04
C GLY A 113 -15.92 -5.97 -0.23
N LEU A 114 -15.17 -4.92 -0.58
CA LEU A 114 -14.22 -4.97 -1.69
C LEU A 114 -13.01 -5.82 -1.28
N LEU A 115 -12.35 -6.40 -2.27
CA LEU A 115 -11.16 -7.20 -2.07
C LEU A 115 -9.92 -6.31 -2.15
N SER A 116 -9.12 -6.28 -1.09
CA SER A 116 -7.80 -5.62 -1.12
C SER A 116 -6.87 -6.30 -2.13
N ALA A 117 -5.87 -5.55 -2.63
CA ALA A 117 -4.89 -6.08 -3.59
C ALA A 117 -4.17 -7.33 -3.07
N LEU A 118 -3.82 -7.36 -1.78
CA LEU A 118 -3.20 -8.54 -1.14
C LEU A 118 -4.21 -9.63 -0.74
N GLN A 119 -5.52 -9.38 -0.84
CA GLN A 119 -6.60 -10.21 -0.29
C GLN A 119 -6.40 -10.47 1.22
N THR A 120 -5.94 -9.47 1.96
CA THR A 120 -5.71 -9.52 3.42
C THR A 120 -6.96 -9.17 4.22
N ASP A 121 -8.08 -8.95 3.57
CA ASP A 121 -9.35 -8.54 4.16
C ASP A 121 -10.43 -9.59 3.93
N PHE A 122 -10.53 -10.08 2.70
CA PHE A 122 -11.47 -11.13 2.32
C PHE A 122 -10.75 -12.22 1.53
N SER A 123 -11.19 -13.47 1.71
CA SER A 123 -10.83 -14.59 0.85
C SER A 123 -11.92 -14.82 -0.19
N LEU A 124 -11.49 -15.14 -1.40
CA LEU A 124 -12.36 -15.46 -2.52
C LEU A 124 -12.29 -16.97 -2.76
N ASN A 125 -13.43 -17.65 -2.62
CA ASN A 125 -13.56 -19.08 -2.86
C ASN A 125 -14.47 -19.32 -4.07
N ILE A 126 -13.96 -19.97 -5.11
CA ILE A 126 -14.71 -20.28 -6.32
C ILE A 126 -14.95 -21.78 -6.39
N ASN A 127 -16.21 -22.19 -6.41
CA ASN A 127 -16.59 -23.58 -6.66
C ASN A 127 -17.01 -23.76 -8.12
N PHE A 128 -16.30 -24.61 -8.86
CA PHE A 128 -16.50 -24.85 -10.29
C PHE A 128 -17.32 -26.11 -10.61
N THR A 129 -17.84 -26.83 -9.62
CA THR A 129 -18.34 -28.20 -9.85
C THR A 129 -19.79 -28.30 -10.35
N VAL A 130 -20.68 -27.34 -10.07
CA VAL A 130 -22.11 -27.47 -10.45
C VAL A 130 -22.77 -26.13 -10.84
N SER A 131 -22.27 -25.02 -10.31
CA SER A 131 -22.63 -23.64 -10.64
C SER A 131 -21.48 -22.75 -10.17
N THR A 132 -21.11 -21.72 -10.92
CA THR A 132 -20.01 -20.80 -10.55
C THR A 132 -20.44 -19.99 -9.32
N LEU A 133 -20.27 -20.59 -8.14
CA LEU A 133 -20.55 -19.95 -6.88
C LEU A 133 -19.26 -19.27 -6.43
N VAL A 134 -19.27 -17.94 -6.42
CA VAL A 134 -18.20 -17.12 -5.86
C VAL A 134 -18.59 -16.75 -4.45
N LEU A 135 -17.89 -17.30 -3.47
CA LEU A 135 -18.07 -16.97 -2.07
C LEU A 135 -16.96 -16.01 -1.63
N LEU A 136 -17.35 -14.86 -1.10
CA LEU A 136 -16.44 -13.94 -0.43
C LEU A 136 -16.58 -14.13 1.08
N SER A 137 -15.48 -14.41 1.77
CA SER A 137 -15.47 -14.62 3.22
C SER A 137 -14.49 -13.68 3.89
N SER A 138 -14.93 -12.96 4.93
CA SER A 138 -14.04 -12.07 5.68
C SER A 138 -12.95 -12.86 6.40
N LYS A 139 -11.71 -12.38 6.33
CA LYS A 139 -10.62 -12.92 7.15
C LYS A 139 -10.77 -12.48 8.61
N SER A 140 -10.38 -13.37 9.50
CA SER A 140 -10.29 -13.13 10.93
C SER A 140 -8.92 -13.55 11.42
N TYR A 141 -8.27 -12.68 12.19
CA TYR A 141 -6.90 -12.86 12.67
C TYR A 141 -6.87 -13.18 14.17
N ASN A 142 -5.76 -13.77 14.64
CA ASN A 142 -5.60 -14.34 15.99
C ASN A 142 -5.93 -13.38 17.16
N ASN A 143 -5.91 -12.06 16.93
CA ASN A 143 -6.21 -11.05 17.96
C ASN A 143 -7.71 -10.69 18.05
N SER A 144 -8.60 -11.61 17.67
CA SER A 144 -10.05 -11.35 17.56
C SER A 144 -10.40 -10.22 16.58
N CYS A 145 -9.49 -9.88 15.66
CA CYS A 145 -9.73 -8.86 14.65
C CYS A 145 -10.38 -9.50 13.43
N SER A 146 -11.62 -9.10 13.14
CA SER A 146 -12.32 -9.55 11.94
C SER A 146 -12.40 -8.41 10.94
N CYS A 147 -11.95 -8.65 9.71
CA CYS A 147 -12.06 -7.70 8.61
C CYS A 147 -13.52 -7.42 8.20
N HIS A 148 -14.48 -8.20 8.71
CA HIS A 148 -15.89 -7.87 8.56
C HIS A 148 -16.29 -6.65 9.40
N THR A 149 -15.76 -6.55 10.62
CA THR A 149 -16.19 -5.54 11.61
C THR A 149 -15.16 -4.44 11.83
N MET A 150 -13.89 -4.69 11.51
CA MET A 150 -12.79 -3.78 11.77
C MET A 150 -11.95 -3.54 10.50
N PRO A 151 -11.80 -2.29 10.04
CA PRO A 151 -11.02 -1.97 8.84
C PRO A 151 -9.50 -1.99 9.08
N ALA A 152 -9.06 -1.95 10.34
CA ALA A 152 -7.66 -1.79 10.73
C ALA A 152 -7.04 -3.09 11.27
N CYS A 153 -7.46 -4.25 10.78
CA CYS A 153 -6.83 -5.51 11.14
C CYS A 153 -5.43 -5.63 10.53
N ILE A 154 -4.46 -6.07 11.35
CA ILE A 154 -3.05 -6.19 10.97
C ILE A 154 -2.56 -7.58 11.38
N GLU A 155 -1.84 -8.23 10.46
CA GLU A 155 -1.08 -9.45 10.70
C GLU A 155 0.30 -9.34 10.03
N GLN A 156 1.30 -10.05 10.56
CA GLN A 156 2.61 -10.14 9.93
C GLN A 156 2.54 -11.08 8.72
N ILE A 157 2.97 -10.60 7.56
CA ILE A 157 3.15 -11.45 6.38
C ILE A 157 4.53 -12.10 6.44
N VAL A 158 4.58 -13.42 6.28
CA VAL A 158 5.83 -14.15 6.05
C VAL A 158 6.06 -14.19 4.55
N VAL A 159 7.04 -13.42 4.08
CA VAL A 159 7.52 -13.56 2.70
C VAL A 159 8.59 -14.64 2.74
N ALA A 160 8.29 -15.82 2.21
CA ALA A 160 9.29 -16.88 2.07
C ALA A 160 10.47 -16.36 1.25
N SER A 161 11.69 -16.53 1.75
CA SER A 161 12.90 -16.13 1.04
C SER A 161 13.06 -16.96 -0.23
N LEU A 162 13.24 -16.30 -1.39
CA LEU A 162 13.55 -16.93 -2.69
C LEU A 162 14.94 -17.61 -2.73
N SER A 163 15.58 -17.88 -1.57
CA SER A 163 16.96 -18.34 -1.47
C SER A 163 17.12 -19.81 -1.08
N GLU A 164 16.06 -20.60 -1.01
CA GLU A 164 16.19 -22.04 -0.77
C GLU A 164 15.91 -22.81 -2.08
N PRO A 165 16.91 -23.50 -2.67
CA PRO A 165 16.60 -24.49 -3.68
C PRO A 165 15.76 -25.57 -3.00
N MET A 166 14.51 -25.73 -3.45
CA MET A 166 13.68 -26.87 -3.04
C MET A 166 14.41 -28.15 -3.45
N HIS A 167 15.09 -28.77 -2.51
CA HIS A 167 15.60 -30.12 -2.71
C HIS A 167 14.41 -31.04 -2.95
N SER A 168 14.34 -31.54 -4.18
CA SER A 168 13.54 -32.69 -4.57
C SER A 168 13.80 -33.87 -3.61
N GLY A 169 12.74 -34.43 -3.02
CA GLY A 169 12.71 -35.84 -2.61
C GLY A 169 12.15 -36.14 -1.22
N GLN A 170 10.98 -36.80 -1.21
CA GLN A 170 10.60 -37.94 -0.36
C GLN A 170 10.48 -37.71 1.17
N GLN A 171 9.41 -38.09 1.87
CA GLN A 171 8.68 -39.36 1.84
C GLN A 171 7.24 -39.23 2.38
N ARG A 172 6.35 -40.06 1.81
CA ARG A 172 5.14 -40.58 2.46
C ARG A 172 5.51 -41.44 3.69
N GLY A 173 4.69 -41.38 4.74
CA GLY A 173 4.63 -42.31 5.87
C GLY A 173 4.47 -41.52 7.17
N HIS A 174 3.47 -41.71 8.03
CA HIS A 174 2.57 -42.83 8.31
C HIS A 174 1.13 -42.34 8.55
#